data_AF-A0A7W1SXY6-F1
#
_entry.id   AF-A0A7W1SXY6-F1
#
_cell.length_a   1.000
_cell.length_b   1.000
_cell.length_c   1.000
_cell.angle_alpha   90.00
_cell.angle_beta   90.00
_cell.angle_gamma   90.00
#
_symmetry.space_group_name_H-M   'P 1'
#
loop_
_entity.id
_entity.type
_entity.pdbx_description
1 polymer ?
#
loop_
_entity_poly.entity_id
_entity_poly.type
_entity_poly.pdbx_seq_one_letter_code
_entity_poly.pdbx_strand_id
1 'polypeptide(L)'
;VSAPTVVNSGGNKGNVKTRFFKYNYSCDSNYQNCQYLEVFSLGYQIGLYDWKYYELQNGKLVQIQESQINNVESGSATPYAPCDNSFNGPH
;
A
#
# COMPACT_ATOMS: atom_id res chain seq x y z
N VAL A 1 -7.12 -3.16 10.24
CA VAL A 1 -7.28 -1.98 9.35
C VAL A 1 -7.89 -0.86 10.16
N SER A 2 -7.39 0.38 10.04
CA SER A 2 -7.88 1.53 10.80
C SER A 2 -9.24 2.04 10.29
N ALA A 3 -9.86 2.90 11.10
CA ALA A 3 -10.89 3.83 10.62
C ALA A 3 -10.31 4.76 9.54
N PRO A 4 -11.15 5.27 8.62
CA PRO A 4 -10.70 6.21 7.60
C PRO A 4 -10.33 7.57 8.20
N THR A 5 -9.29 8.20 7.68
CA THR A 5 -8.87 9.57 8.01
C THR A 5 -8.35 10.29 6.77
N VAL A 6 -8.29 11.63 6.79
CA VAL A 6 -7.73 12.41 5.68
C VAL A 6 -6.26 12.67 5.96
N VAL A 7 -5.40 12.33 5.00
CA VAL A 7 -3.95 12.48 5.08
C VAL A 7 -3.46 13.29 3.89
N ASN A 8 -2.61 14.29 4.14
CA ASN A 8 -1.87 14.93 3.06
C ASN A 8 -0.78 13.95 2.58
N SER A 9 -0.90 13.44 1.35
CA SER A 9 0.05 12.48 0.78
C SER A 9 1.33 13.12 0.28
N GLY A 10 1.50 14.44 0.42
CA GLY A 10 2.55 15.19 -0.26
C GLY A 10 2.34 15.22 -1.78
N GLY A 11 3.35 15.74 -2.49
CA GLY A 11 3.35 15.86 -3.95
C GLY A 11 2.14 16.62 -4.50
N ASN A 12 1.78 16.37 -5.75
CA ASN A 12 0.59 16.96 -6.38
C ASN A 12 -0.71 16.16 -6.14
N LYS A 13 -0.64 15.00 -5.47
CA LYS A 13 -1.80 14.16 -5.12
C LYS A 13 -2.69 14.77 -4.03
N GLY A 14 -2.11 15.60 -3.15
CA GLY A 14 -2.86 16.37 -2.16
C GLY A 14 -3.45 15.52 -1.02
N ASN A 15 -4.69 15.83 -0.62
CA ASN A 15 -5.33 15.16 0.51
C ASN A 15 -6.05 13.88 0.07
N VAL A 16 -5.74 12.76 0.72
CA VAL A 16 -6.29 11.44 0.43
C VAL A 16 -7.09 10.93 1.62
N LYS A 17 -8.30 10.42 1.36
CA LYS A 17 -9.06 9.65 2.35
C LYS A 17 -8.43 8.27 2.48
N THR A 18 -7.79 8.02 3.61
CA THR A 18 -6.86 6.90 3.82
C THR A 18 -7.33 5.98 4.93
N ARG A 19 -7.13 4.67 4.73
CA ARG A 19 -7.12 3.67 5.79
C ARG A 19 -5.71 3.10 5.93
N PHE A 20 -5.30 2.82 7.15
CA PHE A 20 -4.03 2.18 7.43
C PHE A 20 -4.21 0.68 7.67
N PHE A 21 -3.38 -0.12 7.01
CA PHE A 21 -3.18 -1.51 7.36
C PHE A 21 -1.80 -1.64 7.99
N LYS A 22 -1.75 -2.25 9.19
CA LYS A 22 -0.52 -2.47 9.94
C LYS A 22 -0.31 -3.96 10.07
N TYR A 23 0.89 -4.44 9.75
CA TYR A 23 1.22 -5.85 9.80
C TYR A 23 2.51 -6.03 10.59
N ASN A 24 2.40 -6.62 11.78
CA ASN A 24 3.55 -7.00 12.59
C ASN A 24 3.89 -8.46 12.30
N TYR A 25 5.17 -8.78 12.14
CA TYR A 25 5.64 -10.14 11.87
C TYR A 25 7.04 -10.39 12.43
N SER A 26 7.51 -11.64 12.32
CA SER A 26 8.71 -12.13 13.01
C SER A 26 8.61 -11.88 14.51
N CYS A 27 7.51 -12.39 15.10
CA CYS A 27 7.21 -12.23 16.50
C CYS A 27 7.72 -13.42 17.32
N ASP A 28 7.89 -13.21 18.62
CA ASP A 28 8.07 -14.30 19.57
C ASP A 28 6.88 -15.28 19.55
N SER A 29 7.03 -16.42 20.23
CA SER A 29 6.01 -17.47 20.29
C SER A 29 4.67 -17.02 20.87
N ASN A 30 4.66 -15.87 21.57
CA ASN A 30 3.47 -15.30 22.19
C ASN A 30 2.84 -14.21 21.33
N TYR A 31 3.40 -13.91 20.15
CA TYR A 31 2.97 -12.87 19.23
C TYR A 31 2.96 -11.45 19.86
N GLN A 32 3.78 -11.22 20.89
CA GLN A 32 3.81 -9.94 21.61
C GLN A 32 4.98 -9.07 21.17
N ASN A 33 6.14 -9.68 20.90
CA ASN A 33 7.36 -8.96 20.56
C ASN A 33 7.74 -9.25 19.10
N CYS A 34 7.31 -8.37 18.21
CA CYS A 34 7.59 -8.48 16.77
C CYS A 34 8.81 -7.64 16.39
N GLN A 35 9.71 -8.23 15.60
CA GLN A 35 10.90 -7.52 15.11
C GLN A 35 10.56 -6.49 14.03
N TYR A 36 9.47 -6.72 13.29
CA TYR A 36 9.15 -5.95 12.09
C TYR A 36 7.71 -5.47 12.10
N LEU A 37 7.52 -4.26 11.55
CA LEU A 37 6.22 -3.67 11.27
C LEU A 37 6.22 -3.07 9.87
N GLU A 38 5.18 -3.39 9.10
CA GLU A 38 4.84 -2.67 7.88
C GLU A 38 3.55 -1.87 8.07
N VAL A 39 3.54 -0.65 7.54
CA VAL A 39 2.36 0.23 7.52
C VAL A 39 2.03 0.60 6.08
N PHE A 40 0.83 0.24 5.65
CA PHE A 40 0.29 0.49 4.32
C PHE A 40 -0.80 1.56 4.39
N SER A 41 -0.62 2.63 3.63
CA SER A 41 -1.61 3.69 3.45
C SER A 41 -2.43 3.42 2.20
N LEU A 42 -3.71 3.08 2.39
CA LEU A 42 -4.65 2.77 1.32
C LEU A 42 -5.59 3.94 1.09
N GLY A 43 -5.45 4.60 -0.06
CA GLY A 43 -6.28 5.72 -0.48
C GLY A 43 -7.57 5.25 -1.16
N TYR A 44 -8.69 5.89 -0.81
CA TYR A 44 -9.97 5.65 -1.48
C TYR A 44 -9.86 5.92 -2.98
N GLN A 45 -10.25 4.95 -3.81
CA GLN A 45 -10.14 4.97 -5.29
C GLN A 45 -8.72 5.08 -5.85
N ILE A 46 -7.68 5.03 -5.02
CA ILE A 46 -6.27 5.13 -5.42
C ILE A 46 -5.52 3.81 -5.15
N GLY A 47 -5.94 3.06 -4.11
CA GLY A 47 -5.21 1.88 -3.66
C GLY A 47 -4.02 2.25 -2.78
N LEU A 48 -2.97 1.41 -2.78
CA LEU A 48 -1.76 1.67 -2.01
C LEU A 48 -1.01 2.88 -2.59
N TYR A 49 -0.69 3.87 -1.75
CA TYR A 49 0.09 5.04 -2.17
C TYR A 49 1.25 5.40 -1.26
N ASP A 50 1.36 4.79 -0.08
CA ASP A 50 2.47 4.96 0.85
C ASP A 50 2.68 3.65 1.63
N TRP A 51 3.92 3.20 1.70
CA TRP A 51 4.36 2.03 2.45
C TRP A 51 5.58 2.38 3.29
N LYS A 52 5.54 2.01 4.57
CA LYS A 52 6.61 2.23 5.54
C LYS A 52 6.99 0.92 6.20
N TYR A 53 8.29 0.69 6.29
CA TYR A 53 8.89 -0.46 6.97
C TYR A 53 9.65 0.01 8.22
N TYR A 54 9.40 -0.68 9.33
CA TYR A 54 10.00 -0.40 10.62
C TYR A 54 10.65 -1.67 11.20
N GLU A 55 11.76 -1.47 11.90
CA GLU A 55 12.45 -2.49 12.67
C GLU A 55 12.47 -2.13 14.16
N LEU A 56 12.33 -3.14 15.01
CA LEU A 56 12.51 -2.99 16.45
C LEU A 56 14.01 -2.94 16.78
N GLN A 57 14.52 -1.75 17.10
CA GLN A 57 15.90 -1.54 17.52
C GLN A 57 15.90 -0.97 18.94
N ASN A 58 16.59 -1.65 19.86
CA ASN A 58 16.69 -1.25 21.27
C ASN A 58 15.31 -0.97 21.92
N GLY A 59 14.31 -1.81 21.61
CA GLY A 59 12.95 -1.70 22.14
C GLY A 59 12.10 -0.59 21.51
N LYS A 60 12.54 0.04 20.42
CA LYS A 60 11.80 1.08 19.70
C LYS A 60 11.67 0.74 18.23
N LEU A 61 10.50 1.03 17.65
CA LEU A 61 10.32 0.93 16.20
C LEU A 61 11.03 2.10 15.51
N VAL A 62 11.99 1.78 14.66
CA VAL A 62 12.75 2.73 13.84
C VAL A 62 12.31 2.55 12.39
N GLN A 63 11.93 3.65 11.72
CA GLN A 63 11.60 3.59 10.30
C GLN A 63 12.88 3.34 9.51
N ILE A 64 12.92 2.25 8.75
CA ILE A 64 14.08 1.87 7.94
C ILE A 64 13.87 2.30 6.50
N GLN A 65 12.64 2.21 6.01
CA GLN A 65 12.34 2.52 4.61
C GLN A 65 10.94 3.09 4.46
N GLU A 66 10.77 3.90 3.41
CA GLU A 66 9.49 4.42 2.95
C GLU A 66 9.47 4.42 1.41
N SER A 67 8.33 4.07 0.84
CA SER A 67 8.05 4.22 -0.59
C SER A 67 6.72 4.93 -0.76
N GLN A 68 6.72 6.01 -1.55
CA GLN A 68 5.57 6.89 -1.68
C GLN A 68 5.23 7.17 -3.15
N ILE A 69 3.96 6.99 -3.49
CA ILE A 69 3.35 7.35 -4.78
C ILE A 69 2.52 8.61 -4.54
N ASN A 70 3.18 9.76 -4.43
CA ASN A 70 2.57 11.04 -4.08
C ASN A 70 2.36 11.99 -5.26
N ASN A 71 2.79 11.60 -6.46
CA ASN A 71 2.53 12.33 -7.69
C ASN A 71 1.58 11.56 -8.60
N VAL A 72 0.67 12.29 -9.24
CA VAL A 72 -0.23 11.80 -10.28
C VAL A 72 0.08 12.59 -11.54
N GLU A 73 0.27 11.87 -12.63
CA GLU A 73 0.48 12.42 -13.96
C GLU A 73 -0.69 12.01 -14.85
N SER A 74 -1.10 12.91 -15.75
CA SER A 74 -2.09 12.59 -16.76
C SER A 74 -1.51 11.60 -17.76
N GLY A 75 -2.14 10.44 -17.88
CA GLY A 75 -1.81 9.43 -18.87
C GLY A 75 -3.04 8.61 -19.23
N SER A 76 -2.95 7.86 -20.32
CA SER A 76 -3.98 6.92 -20.73
C SER A 76 -3.39 5.52 -20.76
N ALA A 77 -4.05 4.56 -20.12
CA ALA A 77 -3.73 3.16 -20.35
C ALA A 77 -4.52 2.70 -21.58
N THR A 78 -3.85 2.17 -22.59
CA THR A 78 -4.52 1.44 -23.67
C THR A 78 -4.73 0.01 -23.16
N PRO A 79 -5.97 -0.41 -22.83
CA PRO A 79 -6.20 -1.79 -22.44
C PRO A 79 -5.79 -2.70 -23.59
N TYR A 80 -4.78 -3.52 -23.36
CA TYR A 80 -4.36 -4.55 -24.30
C TYR A 80 -5.02 -5.85 -23.89
N ALA A 81 -5.96 -6.34 -24.69
CA ALA A 81 -6.52 -7.67 -24.55
C ALA A 81 -5.75 -8.61 -25.50
N PRO A 82 -4.87 -9.51 -24.99
CA PRO A 82 -4.05 -10.37 -25.83
C PRO A 82 -4.81 -11.46 -26.61
N CYS A 83 -6.15 -11.49 -26.63
CA CYS A 83 -6.90 -12.56 -27.29
C CYS A 83 -8.14 -12.02 -28.02
N ASP A 84 -8.08 -11.94 -29.34
CA ASP A 84 -9.24 -11.63 -30.21
C ASP A 84 -9.80 -12.89 -30.91
N ASN A 85 -9.14 -14.05 -30.78
CA ASN A 85 -9.34 -15.17 -31.72
C ASN A 85 -9.84 -16.51 -31.11
N SER A 86 -10.40 -16.56 -29.89
CA SER A 86 -10.77 -17.86 -29.28
C SER A 86 -12.22 -18.03 -28.84
N PHE A 87 -13.19 -17.46 -29.59
CA PHE A 87 -14.60 -17.84 -29.48
C PHE A 87 -15.21 -18.16 -30.86
N ASN A 88 -14.72 -19.22 -31.50
CA ASN A 88 -15.51 -19.98 -32.47
C ASN A 88 -15.55 -21.43 -32.01
N GLY A 89 -16.47 -21.73 -31.07
CA GLY A 89 -16.89 -23.10 -30.81
C GLY A 89 -17.83 -23.59 -31.92
N PRO A 90 -17.82 -24.88 -32.27
CA PRO A 90 -18.60 -25.40 -33.39
C PRO A 90 -20.08 -25.41 -33.04
N HIS A 91 -20.89 -24.74 -33.87
CA HIS A 91 -22.33 -24.95 -33.98
C HIS A 91 -22.62 -26.18 -34.86
#